data_AF-A0A3M0GES3-F1
#
_entry.id   AF-A0A3M0GES3-F1
#
_cell.length_a   1.000
_cell.length_b   1.000
_cell.length_c   1.000
_cell.angle_alpha   90.00
_cell.angle_beta   90.00
_cell.angle_gamma   90.00
#
_symmetry.space_group_name_H-M   'P 1'
#
loop_
_entity.id
_entity.type
_entity.pdbx_description
1 polymer ?
#
loop_
_entity_poly.entity_id
_entity_poly.type
_entity_poly.pdbx_seq_one_letter_code
_entity_poly.pdbx_strand_id
1 'polypeptide(L)'
;MIRPTIGIKTKASDDKNLKVGKSKIGGKPDLPKDFEWPRANNIPMLFCAQYNLSELKRFDKENILPNKGFFHIFLSLDEKWKEFNGVNQEFKFIYSESENLTRTQFPEDLEENQSFNTALIEYFEFYTIPDDENYRFFELNKKYDDLYFYFYQPTEEFITEELYQDSDNMHQILGYDRSIQSSVVYDFASKELGLYGVDSSEYKKRWNDILELSKTFELLLQFDCYDINSDLTKFGGSGTYYFGLSKTDLENKNFNDIKMSFQMT
;
A
#
# COMPACT_ATOMS: atom_id res chain seq x y z
N MET A 1 17.85 11.33 -3.52
CA MET A 1 17.31 10.44 -4.57
C MET A 1 17.02 9.09 -3.98
N ILE A 2 17.97 8.45 -3.32
CA ILE A 2 17.69 7.22 -2.60
C ILE A 2 17.03 7.56 -1.26
N ARG A 3 15.94 6.88 -0.91
CA ARG A 3 15.22 7.02 0.36
C ARG A 3 15.03 5.63 0.99
N PRO A 4 15.20 5.49 2.32
CA PRO A 4 14.90 4.23 2.99
C PRO A 4 13.40 3.90 2.88
N THR A 5 13.11 2.61 2.76
CA THR A 5 11.76 2.06 2.86
C THR A 5 11.80 0.78 3.70
N ILE A 6 10.64 0.39 4.20
CA ILE A 6 10.49 -0.89 4.91
C ILE A 6 10.01 -1.91 3.89
N GLY A 7 10.93 -2.73 3.40
CA GLY A 7 10.62 -3.83 2.49
C GLY A 7 9.86 -4.94 3.21
N ILE A 8 8.95 -5.60 2.49
CA ILE A 8 8.13 -6.70 3.02
C ILE A 8 8.34 -7.95 2.15
N LYS A 9 8.68 -9.04 2.82
CA LYS A 9 8.57 -10.40 2.29
C LYS A 9 7.48 -11.15 2.99
N THR A 10 6.99 -12.19 2.33
CA THR A 10 5.97 -13.05 2.89
C THR A 10 6.42 -14.50 2.92
N LYS A 11 5.78 -15.25 3.81
CA LYS A 11 5.94 -16.70 3.92
C LYS A 11 4.58 -17.33 4.18
N ALA A 12 4.23 -18.34 3.38
CA ALA A 12 2.99 -19.09 3.58
C ALA A 12 2.92 -19.63 5.02
N SER A 13 1.76 -19.47 5.65
CA SER A 13 1.54 -19.84 7.04
C SER A 13 0.08 -20.25 7.28
N ASP A 14 -0.24 -20.52 8.54
CA ASP A 14 -1.59 -20.78 9.00
C ASP A 14 -1.80 -19.96 10.27
N ASP A 15 -2.97 -19.36 10.36
CA ASP A 15 -3.48 -18.63 11.50
C ASP A 15 -3.19 -19.29 12.86
N LYS A 16 -3.29 -20.61 12.97
CA LYS A 16 -3.05 -21.36 14.22
C LYS A 16 -1.58 -21.32 14.67
N ASN A 17 -0.66 -21.07 13.75
CA ASN A 17 0.77 -21.02 14.01
C ASN A 17 1.24 -19.60 14.37
N LEU A 18 0.41 -18.60 14.12
CA LEU A 18 0.75 -17.19 14.37
C LEU A 18 0.18 -16.74 15.72
N LYS A 19 1.04 -16.09 16.50
CA LYS A 19 0.61 -15.36 17.71
C LYS A 19 -0.36 -14.25 17.30
N VAL A 20 -1.36 -13.99 18.14
CA VAL A 20 -2.28 -12.86 17.98
C VAL A 20 -1.48 -11.55 17.93
N GLY A 21 -1.83 -10.68 16.98
CA GLY A 21 -1.19 -9.38 16.78
C GLY A 21 0.10 -9.45 15.96
N LYS A 22 0.37 -10.53 15.23
CA LYS A 22 1.47 -10.58 14.25
C LYS A 22 1.09 -9.90 12.94
N SER A 23 2.06 -9.25 12.29
CA SER A 23 1.84 -8.72 10.95
C SER A 23 1.65 -9.86 9.95
N LYS A 24 0.61 -9.75 9.10
CA LYS A 24 0.27 -10.78 8.12
C LYS A 24 -0.62 -10.24 7.01
N ILE A 25 -0.59 -10.92 5.87
CA ILE A 25 -1.56 -10.81 4.78
C ILE A 25 -2.56 -11.96 4.93
N GLY A 26 -3.84 -11.68 4.69
CA GLY A 26 -4.91 -12.67 4.73
C GLY A 26 -5.11 -13.36 6.08
N GLY A 27 -5.82 -14.48 6.05
CA GLY A 27 -6.28 -15.18 7.26
C GLY A 27 -7.36 -14.42 8.02
N LYS A 28 -7.65 -14.86 9.24
CA LYS A 28 -8.59 -14.17 10.14
C LYS A 28 -7.88 -13.02 10.85
N PRO A 29 -8.43 -11.82 10.88
CA PRO A 29 -7.75 -10.68 11.49
C PRO A 29 -7.68 -10.80 13.02
N ASP A 30 -6.67 -10.18 13.61
CA ASP A 30 -6.60 -9.91 15.04
C ASP A 30 -7.15 -8.50 15.30
N LEU A 31 -8.33 -8.42 15.91
CA LEU A 31 -9.07 -7.16 16.09
C LEU A 31 -9.39 -6.94 17.57
N PRO A 32 -9.61 -5.68 17.97
CA PRO A 32 -10.21 -5.37 19.27
C PRO A 32 -11.55 -6.09 19.45
N LYS A 33 -11.90 -6.42 20.69
CA LYS A 33 -13.09 -7.23 21.01
C LYS A 33 -14.41 -6.65 20.45
N ASP A 34 -14.56 -5.33 20.49
CA ASP A 34 -15.77 -4.62 20.06
C ASP A 34 -15.60 -3.96 18.69
N PHE A 35 -14.74 -4.54 17.84
CA PHE A 35 -14.47 -4.01 16.50
C PHE A 35 -15.66 -4.27 15.56
N GLU A 36 -16.20 -3.20 14.98
CA GLU A 36 -17.24 -3.29 13.95
C GLU A 36 -16.62 -3.65 12.60
N TRP A 37 -17.07 -4.76 12.00
CA TRP A 37 -16.54 -5.22 10.72
C TRP A 37 -16.90 -4.21 9.59
N PRO A 38 -15.90 -3.71 8.83
CA PRO A 38 -16.14 -2.83 7.69
C PRO A 38 -17.09 -3.41 6.64
N ARG A 39 -18.03 -2.59 6.17
CA ARG A 39 -19.01 -2.97 5.14
C ARG A 39 -19.11 -1.89 4.07
N ALA A 40 -19.26 -2.31 2.82
CA ALA A 40 -19.63 -1.47 1.67
C ALA A 40 -21.03 -1.89 1.21
N ASN A 41 -21.99 -0.97 1.13
CA ASN A 41 -23.37 -1.30 0.77
C ASN A 41 -23.96 -2.49 1.55
N ASN A 42 -23.71 -2.55 2.87
CA ASN A 42 -24.03 -3.65 3.79
C ASN A 42 -23.33 -5.00 3.52
N ILE A 43 -22.48 -5.12 2.50
CA ILE A 43 -21.68 -6.31 2.21
C ILE A 43 -20.38 -6.25 3.03
N PRO A 44 -19.99 -7.32 3.75
CA PRO A 44 -18.70 -7.38 4.43
C PRO A 44 -17.53 -7.11 3.48
N MET A 45 -16.64 -6.20 3.85
CA MET A 45 -15.36 -6.02 3.14
C MET A 45 -14.41 -7.18 3.49
N LEU A 46 -13.52 -7.51 2.55
CA LEU A 46 -12.53 -8.57 2.71
C LEU A 46 -11.35 -8.05 3.51
N PHE A 47 -10.98 -8.76 4.57
CA PHE A 47 -9.75 -8.47 5.31
C PHE A 47 -8.54 -8.85 4.45
N CYS A 48 -7.65 -7.89 4.18
CA CYS A 48 -6.52 -8.07 3.27
C CYS A 48 -5.19 -8.18 4.03
N ALA A 49 -4.95 -7.34 5.03
CA ALA A 49 -3.70 -7.35 5.79
C ALA A 49 -3.82 -6.65 7.15
N GLN A 50 -2.96 -7.04 8.07
CA GLN A 50 -2.68 -6.30 9.31
C GLN A 50 -1.17 -6.09 9.49
N TYR A 51 -0.80 -4.91 9.97
CA TYR A 51 0.58 -4.52 10.23
C TYR A 51 0.70 -4.09 11.69
N ASN A 52 1.53 -4.80 12.46
CA ASN A 52 1.84 -4.42 13.83
C ASN A 52 2.97 -3.39 13.81
N LEU A 53 2.66 -2.14 14.17
CA LEU A 53 3.61 -1.03 14.05
C LEU A 53 4.79 -1.14 15.02
N SER A 54 4.66 -1.92 16.10
CA SER A 54 5.80 -2.21 16.98
C SER A 54 6.89 -3.04 16.29
N GLU A 55 6.54 -3.80 15.25
CA GLU A 55 7.49 -4.62 14.46
C GLU A 55 8.25 -3.78 13.43
N LEU A 56 7.71 -2.62 13.05
CA LEU A 56 8.27 -1.69 12.05
C LEU A 56 9.36 -0.79 12.60
N LYS A 57 9.35 -0.50 13.91
CA LYS A 57 10.20 0.51 14.56
C LYS A 57 11.70 0.38 14.23
N ARG A 58 12.22 -0.84 14.05
CA ARG A 58 13.64 -1.06 13.73
C ARG A 58 14.00 -0.68 12.28
N PHE A 59 13.01 -0.58 11.40
CA PHE A 59 13.16 -0.30 9.97
C PHE A 59 12.71 1.11 9.59
N ASP A 60 11.81 1.74 10.37
CA ASP A 60 11.40 3.13 10.18
C ASP A 60 12.55 4.10 10.53
N LYS A 61 13.48 4.29 9.58
CA LYS A 61 14.66 5.17 9.74
C LYS A 61 14.29 6.64 9.86
N GLU A 62 13.16 7.04 9.32
CA GLU A 62 12.68 8.42 9.34
C GLU A 62 11.85 8.72 10.60
N ASN A 63 11.45 7.69 11.35
CA ASN A 63 10.70 7.77 12.61
C ASN A 63 9.39 8.56 12.46
N ILE A 64 8.66 8.27 11.38
CA ILE A 64 7.41 8.94 11.02
C ILE A 64 6.17 8.12 11.37
N LEU A 65 6.29 6.80 11.54
CA LEU A 65 5.17 5.95 11.93
C LEU A 65 4.91 6.00 13.44
N PRO A 66 3.70 5.66 13.89
CA PRO A 66 3.44 5.34 15.29
C PRO A 66 4.32 4.17 15.75
N ASN A 67 4.76 4.21 17.02
CA ASN A 67 5.63 3.17 17.60
C ASN A 67 4.89 1.90 18.02
N LYS A 68 3.56 1.92 18.00
CA LYS A 68 2.67 0.86 18.50
C LYS A 68 1.33 0.93 17.78
N GLY A 69 0.48 -0.06 18.03
CA GLY A 69 -0.81 -0.18 17.37
C GLY A 69 -0.72 -0.93 16.05
N PHE A 70 -1.80 -0.86 15.29
CA PHE A 70 -2.02 -1.70 14.13
C PHE A 70 -2.57 -0.88 12.97
N PHE A 71 -2.10 -1.17 11.76
CA PHE A 71 -2.87 -0.88 10.55
C PHE A 71 -3.65 -2.13 10.14
N HIS A 72 -4.93 -1.98 9.82
CA HIS A 72 -5.77 -3.01 9.22
C HIS A 72 -6.33 -2.53 7.90
N ILE A 73 -6.30 -3.40 6.89
CA ILE A 73 -6.78 -3.08 5.55
C ILE A 73 -7.91 -4.00 5.17
N PHE A 74 -9.02 -3.37 4.76
CA PHE A 74 -10.19 -4.03 4.23
C PHE A 74 -10.55 -3.42 2.88
N LEU A 75 -10.87 -4.28 1.91
CA LEU A 75 -11.25 -3.87 0.56
C LEU A 75 -12.63 -4.45 0.23
N SER A 76 -13.51 -3.66 -0.37
CA SER A 76 -14.74 -4.18 -0.97
C SER A 76 -14.43 -4.90 -2.28
N LEU A 77 -15.33 -5.77 -2.73
CA LEU A 77 -15.32 -6.24 -4.12
C LEU A 77 -16.17 -5.30 -4.97
N ASP A 78 -15.82 -5.17 -6.26
CA ASP A 78 -16.72 -4.56 -7.23
C ASP A 78 -18.03 -5.36 -7.31
N GLU A 79 -19.17 -4.67 -7.36
CA GLU A 79 -20.48 -5.34 -7.36
C GLU A 79 -20.73 -6.19 -8.61
N LYS A 80 -20.22 -5.74 -9.76
CA LYS A 80 -20.49 -6.33 -11.07
C LYS A 80 -19.51 -7.46 -11.39
N TRP A 81 -18.22 -7.21 -11.19
CA TRP A 81 -17.15 -8.12 -11.58
C TRP A 81 -16.70 -9.03 -10.43
N LYS A 82 -17.05 -8.68 -9.18
CA LYS A 82 -16.63 -9.43 -7.98
C LYS A 82 -15.10 -9.53 -7.86
N GLU A 83 -14.41 -8.50 -8.33
CA GLU A 83 -12.96 -8.37 -8.34
C GLU A 83 -12.54 -7.04 -7.71
N PHE A 84 -11.25 -6.90 -7.45
CA PHE A 84 -10.60 -5.64 -7.11
C PHE A 84 -10.38 -4.83 -8.38
N ASN A 85 -10.71 -3.53 -8.35
CA ASN A 85 -10.52 -2.65 -9.50
C ASN A 85 -9.94 -1.28 -9.16
N GLY A 86 -9.89 -0.91 -7.86
CA GLY A 86 -9.41 0.36 -7.33
C GLY A 86 -10.07 1.63 -7.86
N VAL A 87 -11.11 1.51 -8.69
CA VAL A 87 -11.85 2.63 -9.26
C VAL A 87 -13.20 2.69 -8.57
N ASN A 88 -13.42 3.73 -7.76
CA ASN A 88 -14.62 3.87 -6.90
C ASN A 88 -14.86 2.67 -5.95
N GLN A 89 -13.81 1.89 -5.70
CA GLN A 89 -13.85 0.79 -4.74
C GLN A 89 -13.75 1.35 -3.33
N GLU A 90 -14.70 0.94 -2.49
CA GLU A 90 -14.66 1.30 -1.08
C GLU A 90 -13.58 0.50 -0.36
N PHE A 91 -12.86 1.16 0.55
CA PHE A 91 -11.87 0.53 1.39
C PHE A 91 -11.95 1.08 2.80
N LYS A 92 -11.36 0.35 3.75
CA LYS A 92 -11.02 0.87 5.07
C LYS A 92 -9.55 0.61 5.35
N PHE A 93 -8.82 1.68 5.56
CA PHE A 93 -7.48 1.68 6.16
C PHE A 93 -7.63 2.18 7.58
N ILE A 94 -7.45 1.30 8.57
CA ILE A 94 -7.76 1.60 9.98
C ILE A 94 -6.48 1.59 10.78
N TYR A 95 -6.21 2.69 11.49
CA TYR A 95 -5.22 2.71 12.57
C TYR A 95 -5.91 2.49 13.91
N SER A 96 -5.42 1.53 14.69
CA SER A 96 -5.89 1.27 16.05
C SER A 96 -4.72 1.20 17.04
N GLU A 97 -4.80 1.95 18.13
CA GLU A 97 -3.81 1.86 19.22
C GLU A 97 -4.05 0.67 20.16
N SER A 98 -5.15 -0.06 19.98
CA SER A 98 -5.50 -1.15 20.88
C SER A 98 -4.55 -2.33 20.72
N GLU A 99 -3.90 -2.71 21.81
CA GLU A 99 -3.05 -3.91 21.88
C GLU A 99 -3.82 -5.13 22.43
N ASN A 100 -5.05 -4.91 22.93
CA ASN A 100 -5.94 -5.97 23.39
C ASN A 100 -6.69 -6.56 22.20
N LEU A 101 -6.00 -7.42 21.46
CA LEU A 101 -6.53 -8.06 20.26
C LEU A 101 -6.99 -9.50 20.54
N THR A 102 -7.97 -9.94 19.75
CA THR A 102 -8.40 -11.33 19.66
C THR A 102 -8.49 -11.75 18.21
N ARG A 103 -8.17 -13.01 17.91
CA ARG A 103 -8.40 -13.57 16.57
C ARG A 103 -9.89 -13.61 16.28
N THR A 104 -10.36 -12.78 15.36
CA THR A 104 -11.79 -12.58 15.10
C THR A 104 -12.25 -13.45 13.95
N GLN A 105 -13.39 -14.13 14.13
CA GLN A 105 -14.01 -14.91 13.06
C GLN A 105 -14.57 -13.99 11.97
N PHE A 106 -14.64 -14.49 10.74
CA PHE A 106 -15.33 -13.78 9.68
C PHE A 106 -16.83 -13.62 10.01
N PRO A 107 -17.47 -12.54 9.52
CA PRO A 107 -18.93 -12.41 9.59
C PRO A 107 -19.62 -13.64 8.97
N GLU A 108 -20.75 -14.06 9.55
CA GLU A 108 -21.50 -15.23 9.08
C GLU A 108 -22.04 -15.06 7.65
N ASP A 109 -22.22 -13.81 7.21
CA ASP A 109 -22.70 -13.43 5.89
C ASP A 109 -21.58 -13.14 4.88
N LEU A 110 -20.31 -13.35 5.25
CA LEU A 110 -19.19 -13.36 4.30
C LEU A 110 -19.22 -14.68 3.52
N GLU A 111 -19.16 -14.61 2.18
CA GLU A 111 -19.18 -15.82 1.34
C GLU A 111 -17.95 -16.69 1.61
N GLU A 112 -18.11 -18.02 1.55
CA GLU A 112 -17.08 -19.01 1.93
C GLU A 112 -15.74 -18.80 1.21
N ASN A 113 -15.79 -18.29 -0.03
CA ASN A 113 -14.63 -18.04 -0.87
C ASN A 113 -14.14 -16.57 -0.82
N GLN A 114 -14.64 -15.71 0.07
CA GLN A 114 -14.21 -14.31 0.18
C GLN A 114 -13.23 -14.10 1.34
N SER A 115 -12.17 -14.91 1.35
CA SER A 115 -11.05 -14.78 2.27
C SER A 115 -9.75 -15.14 1.57
N PHE A 116 -8.62 -14.80 2.21
CA PHE A 116 -7.29 -15.05 1.69
C PHE A 116 -6.49 -16.00 2.59
N ASN A 117 -5.55 -16.71 1.99
CA ASN A 117 -4.55 -17.52 2.66
C ASN A 117 -3.69 -16.65 3.59
N THR A 118 -3.30 -17.23 4.72
CA THR A 118 -2.44 -16.53 5.69
C THR A 118 -1.00 -16.53 5.21
N ALA A 119 -0.45 -15.34 4.98
CA ALA A 119 0.98 -15.15 4.73
C ALA A 119 1.60 -14.31 5.86
N LEU A 120 2.61 -14.86 6.54
CA LEU A 120 3.38 -14.14 7.55
C LEU A 120 4.21 -13.06 6.89
N ILE A 121 4.20 -11.84 7.45
CA ILE A 121 5.05 -10.74 6.99
C ILE A 121 6.41 -10.78 7.69
N GLU A 122 7.48 -10.66 6.91
CA GLU A 122 8.85 -10.46 7.37
C GLU A 122 9.40 -9.16 6.77
N TYR A 123 9.79 -8.23 7.66
CA TYR A 123 10.32 -6.94 7.25
C TYR A 123 11.84 -6.95 7.10
N PHE A 124 12.33 -6.18 6.15
CA PHE A 124 13.76 -5.93 5.93
C PHE A 124 14.01 -4.45 5.56
N GLU A 125 15.26 -4.03 5.66
CA GLU A 125 15.67 -2.69 5.22
C GLU A 125 15.82 -2.68 3.71
N PHE A 126 15.17 -1.75 3.04
CA PHE A 126 15.25 -1.58 1.59
C PHE A 126 15.34 -0.09 1.25
N TYR A 127 15.58 0.22 -0.02
CA TYR A 127 15.72 1.58 -0.49
C TYR A 127 14.99 1.73 -1.82
N THR A 128 14.47 2.92 -2.08
CA THR A 128 13.86 3.26 -3.37
C THR A 128 14.39 4.58 -3.89
N ILE A 129 14.36 4.77 -5.20
CA ILE A 129 14.47 6.07 -5.86
C ILE A 129 13.09 6.48 -6.41
N PRO A 130 12.84 7.78 -6.66
CA PRO A 130 11.58 8.20 -7.27
C PRO A 130 11.44 7.55 -8.64
N ASP A 131 10.27 6.99 -8.90
CA ASP A 131 9.81 6.55 -10.22
C ASP A 131 10.20 7.53 -11.34
N ASP A 132 10.45 7.03 -12.55
CA ASP A 132 10.94 7.84 -13.66
C ASP A 132 9.89 8.82 -14.22
N GLU A 133 8.60 8.59 -13.98
CA GLU A 133 7.54 9.56 -14.22
C GLU A 133 7.30 10.53 -13.04
N ASN A 134 7.96 10.32 -11.89
CA ASN A 134 7.83 11.21 -10.73
C ASN A 134 8.51 12.57 -10.98
N TYR A 135 7.86 13.65 -10.52
CA TYR A 135 8.34 15.02 -10.71
C TYR A 135 9.75 15.23 -10.15
N ARG A 136 10.12 14.50 -9.08
CA ARG A 136 11.46 14.59 -8.47
C ARG A 136 12.52 14.11 -9.43
N PHE A 137 12.28 13.01 -10.14
CA PHE A 137 13.19 12.51 -11.16
C PHE A 137 13.21 13.45 -12.35
N PHE A 138 12.05 13.88 -12.85
CA PHE A 138 11.95 14.80 -13.99
C PHE A 138 12.72 16.12 -13.77
N GLU A 139 12.58 16.74 -12.59
CA GLU A 139 13.29 17.98 -12.25
C GLU A 139 14.81 17.82 -12.15
N LEU A 140 15.29 16.62 -11.82
CA LEU A 140 16.72 16.30 -11.82
C LEU A 140 17.22 15.95 -13.20
N ASN A 141 16.45 15.19 -13.98
CA ASN A 141 16.79 14.83 -15.36
C ASN A 141 16.94 16.06 -16.26
N LYS A 142 16.22 17.16 -15.97
CA LYS A 142 16.44 18.46 -16.63
C LYS A 142 17.82 19.09 -16.37
N LYS A 143 18.49 18.70 -15.28
CA LYS A 143 19.76 19.30 -14.82
C LYS A 143 20.98 18.47 -15.21
N TYR A 144 20.79 17.19 -15.50
CA TYR A 144 21.85 16.23 -15.76
C TYR A 144 21.51 15.40 -16.99
N ASP A 145 22.37 15.48 -18.00
CA ASP A 145 22.21 14.71 -19.23
C ASP A 145 22.26 13.21 -18.93
N ASP A 146 21.37 12.45 -19.58
CA ASP A 146 21.30 10.98 -19.50
C ASP A 146 21.23 10.44 -18.05
N LEU A 147 20.64 11.19 -17.11
CA LEU A 147 20.51 10.79 -15.71
C LEU A 147 19.84 9.42 -15.54
N TYR A 148 18.91 9.08 -16.45
CA TYR A 148 18.29 7.77 -16.47
C TYR A 148 19.32 6.63 -16.61
N PHE A 149 20.18 6.72 -17.63
CA PHE A 149 21.16 5.68 -17.92
C PHE A 149 22.35 5.67 -16.96
N TYR A 150 22.79 6.84 -16.49
CA TYR A 150 23.96 6.93 -15.63
C TYR A 150 23.67 6.85 -14.14
N PHE A 151 22.41 7.05 -13.72
CA PHE A 151 22.02 7.01 -12.31
C PHE A 151 20.81 6.13 -12.07
N TYR A 152 19.67 6.37 -12.72
CA TYR A 152 18.41 5.67 -12.39
C TYR A 152 18.53 4.15 -12.54
N GLN A 153 18.81 3.68 -13.76
CA GLN A 153 18.87 2.26 -14.07
C GLN A 153 19.97 1.53 -13.26
N PRO A 154 21.24 2.01 -13.22
CA PRO A 154 22.27 1.34 -12.42
C PRO A 154 21.97 1.32 -10.91
N THR A 155 21.29 2.34 -10.38
CA THR A 155 20.92 2.40 -8.96
C THR A 155 19.81 1.41 -8.63
N GLU A 156 18.78 1.31 -9.47
CA GLU A 156 17.71 0.31 -9.31
C GLU A 156 18.26 -1.12 -9.44
N GLU A 157 19.12 -1.36 -10.43
CA GLU A 157 19.81 -2.65 -10.61
C GLU A 157 20.64 -2.99 -9.37
N PHE A 158 21.45 -2.05 -8.84
CA PHE A 158 22.26 -2.28 -7.65
C PHE A 158 21.42 -2.52 -6.39
N ILE A 159 20.37 -1.72 -6.16
CA ILE A 159 19.43 -1.90 -5.05
C ILE A 159 18.81 -3.30 -5.13
N THR A 160 18.42 -3.71 -6.33
CA THR A 160 17.88 -5.04 -6.58
C THR A 160 18.95 -6.10 -6.28
N GLU A 161 20.08 -6.11 -6.97
CA GLU A 161 21.09 -7.17 -6.81
C GLU A 161 21.62 -7.34 -5.38
N GLU A 162 21.80 -6.26 -4.62
CA GLU A 162 22.40 -6.32 -3.28
C GLU A 162 21.38 -6.58 -2.15
N LEU A 163 20.15 -6.09 -2.29
CA LEU A 163 19.15 -6.13 -1.21
C LEU A 163 18.00 -7.10 -1.48
N TYR A 164 17.76 -7.40 -2.76
CA TYR A 164 16.69 -8.28 -3.22
C TYR A 164 17.12 -9.74 -3.07
N GLN A 165 16.80 -10.33 -1.92
CA GLN A 165 17.10 -11.75 -1.70
C GLN A 165 16.02 -12.61 -2.39
N ASP A 166 16.33 -13.11 -3.59
CA ASP A 166 15.68 -14.12 -4.44
C ASP A 166 14.18 -13.96 -4.81
N SER A 167 13.40 -13.17 -4.07
CA SER A 167 12.00 -12.82 -4.36
C SER A 167 11.58 -11.55 -3.61
N ASP A 168 11.05 -10.56 -4.31
CA ASP A 168 10.35 -9.41 -3.74
C ASP A 168 8.97 -9.35 -4.36
N ASN A 169 7.97 -9.19 -3.50
CA ASN A 169 6.57 -9.15 -3.90
C ASN A 169 6.09 -7.68 -3.95
N MET A 170 6.98 -6.75 -4.35
CA MET A 170 6.75 -5.29 -4.46
C MET A 170 6.07 -4.62 -3.25
N HIS A 171 6.00 -5.30 -2.10
CA HIS A 171 5.38 -4.81 -0.90
C HIS A 171 6.34 -3.91 -0.15
N GLN A 172 5.89 -2.70 0.19
CA GLN A 172 6.69 -1.78 0.99
C GLN A 172 5.84 -0.84 1.83
N ILE A 173 6.44 -0.32 2.90
CA ILE A 173 5.88 0.76 3.72
C ILE A 173 6.83 1.95 3.65
N LEU A 174 6.28 3.14 3.34
CA LEU A 174 7.03 4.37 3.08
C LEU A 174 7.99 4.27 1.87
N GLY A 175 8.92 5.22 1.74
CA GLY A 175 9.83 5.33 0.60
C GLY A 175 9.22 6.10 -0.57
N TYR A 176 9.84 6.00 -1.74
CA TYR A 176 9.22 6.33 -3.01
C TYR A 176 8.41 5.15 -3.55
N ASP A 177 7.32 5.47 -4.25
CA ASP A 177 6.49 4.51 -4.97
C ASP A 177 7.28 3.82 -6.09
N ARG A 178 7.06 2.51 -6.21
CA ARG A 178 7.49 1.70 -7.34
C ARG A 178 6.28 1.42 -8.21
N SER A 179 5.77 2.48 -8.83
CA SER A 179 4.57 2.46 -9.66
C SER A 179 4.71 1.49 -10.84
N ILE A 180 3.58 0.92 -11.26
CA ILE A 180 3.50 0.10 -12.48
C ILE A 180 3.24 1.00 -13.70
N GLN A 181 2.47 2.06 -13.50
CA GLN A 181 2.14 3.06 -14.51
C GLN A 181 2.83 4.38 -14.11
N SER A 182 2.11 5.50 -14.10
CA SER A 182 2.66 6.76 -13.61
C SER A 182 2.80 6.79 -12.08
N SER A 183 3.66 7.67 -11.58
CA SER A 183 3.83 7.86 -10.13
C SER A 183 2.49 8.16 -9.43
N VAL A 184 2.19 7.38 -8.39
CA VAL A 184 0.87 7.38 -7.71
C VAL A 184 0.58 8.66 -6.93
N VAL A 185 1.59 9.51 -6.70
CA VAL A 185 1.37 10.83 -6.10
C VAL A 185 0.48 11.72 -6.97
N TYR A 186 0.49 11.53 -8.29
CA TYR A 186 -0.44 12.20 -9.19
C TYR A 186 -1.85 11.67 -9.02
N ASP A 187 -2.02 10.36 -8.86
CA ASP A 187 -3.32 9.75 -8.60
C ASP A 187 -3.92 10.25 -7.27
N PHE A 188 -3.11 10.37 -6.22
CA PHE A 188 -3.56 10.90 -4.93
C PHE A 188 -4.03 12.35 -5.07
N ALA A 189 -3.26 13.20 -5.75
CA ALA A 189 -3.63 14.58 -6.02
C ALA A 189 -4.88 14.69 -6.90
N SER A 190 -4.99 13.88 -7.95
CA SER A 190 -6.18 13.86 -8.80
C SER A 190 -7.43 13.43 -8.03
N LYS A 191 -7.33 12.47 -7.11
CA LYS A 191 -8.44 12.08 -6.23
C LYS A 191 -8.86 13.23 -5.32
N GLU A 192 -7.90 13.91 -4.71
CA GLU A 192 -8.16 15.08 -3.85
C GLU A 192 -8.87 16.22 -4.61
N LEU A 193 -8.51 16.42 -5.88
CA LEU A 193 -9.14 17.43 -6.74
C LEU A 193 -10.47 16.98 -7.37
N GLY A 194 -10.92 15.75 -7.13
CA GLY A 194 -12.11 15.19 -7.80
C GLY A 194 -11.90 14.97 -9.30
N LEU A 195 -10.67 14.77 -9.74
CA LEU A 195 -10.24 14.60 -11.14
C LEU A 195 -9.85 13.16 -11.48
N TYR A 196 -9.97 12.21 -10.55
CA TYR A 196 -9.62 10.81 -10.84
C TYR A 196 -10.67 10.16 -11.75
N GLY A 197 -10.22 9.55 -12.84
CA GLY A 197 -11.09 8.92 -13.84
C GLY A 197 -11.90 9.88 -14.73
N VAL A 198 -11.61 11.19 -14.67
CA VAL A 198 -12.24 12.18 -15.58
C VAL A 198 -11.69 12.08 -17.00
N ASP A 199 -12.37 12.74 -17.93
CA ASP A 199 -11.92 12.82 -19.33
C ASP A 199 -10.48 13.35 -19.43
N SER A 200 -9.69 12.71 -20.30
CA SER A 200 -8.27 13.01 -20.47
C SER A 200 -7.97 14.47 -20.86
N SER A 201 -8.90 15.15 -21.55
CA SER A 201 -8.72 16.55 -21.92
C SER A 201 -8.84 17.47 -20.70
N GLU A 202 -9.73 17.13 -19.76
CA GLU A 202 -9.90 17.90 -18.52
C GLU A 202 -8.74 17.65 -17.57
N TYR A 203 -8.29 16.40 -17.44
CA TYR A 203 -7.09 16.04 -16.71
C TYR A 203 -5.87 16.87 -17.17
N LYS A 204 -5.65 16.95 -18.49
CA LYS A 204 -4.55 17.72 -19.08
C LYS A 204 -4.64 19.23 -18.80
N LYS A 205 -5.83 19.82 -18.84
CA LYS A 205 -6.01 21.25 -18.52
C LYS A 205 -5.65 21.58 -17.08
N ARG A 206 -5.88 20.64 -16.16
CA ARG A 206 -5.63 20.77 -14.72
C ARG A 206 -4.29 20.21 -14.28
N TRP A 207 -3.41 19.82 -15.21
CA TRP A 207 -2.14 19.16 -14.89
C TRP A 207 -1.27 19.95 -13.92
N ASN A 208 -1.15 21.28 -14.07
CA ASN A 208 -0.33 22.07 -13.15
C ASN A 208 -0.85 22.03 -11.71
N ASP A 209 -2.18 21.99 -11.52
CA ASP A 209 -2.78 21.89 -10.19
C ASP A 209 -2.54 20.50 -9.58
N ILE A 210 -2.67 19.45 -10.39
CA ILE A 210 -2.35 18.07 -10.00
C ILE A 210 -0.87 17.97 -9.62
N LEU A 211 0.02 18.51 -10.45
CA LEU A 211 1.46 18.49 -10.25
C LEU A 211 1.85 19.20 -8.95
N GLU A 212 1.36 20.42 -8.72
CA GLU A 212 1.69 21.16 -7.49
C GLU A 212 1.13 20.45 -6.25
N LEU A 213 -0.10 19.95 -6.30
CA LEU A 213 -0.69 19.24 -5.18
C LEU A 213 -0.02 17.87 -4.92
N SER A 214 0.43 17.16 -5.96
CA SER A 214 1.11 15.85 -5.81
C SER A 214 2.36 15.93 -4.94
N LYS A 215 3.00 17.09 -4.87
CA LYS A 215 4.18 17.33 -4.02
C LYS A 215 3.86 17.29 -2.54
N THR A 216 2.59 17.36 -2.14
CA THR A 216 2.16 17.34 -0.73
C THR A 216 1.80 15.95 -0.24
N PHE A 217 1.73 14.95 -1.13
CA PHE A 217 1.43 13.56 -0.78
C PHE A 217 2.70 12.73 -0.56
N GLU A 218 2.55 11.69 0.26
CA GLU A 218 3.55 10.65 0.52
C GLU A 218 2.91 9.27 0.43
N LEU A 219 3.68 8.30 -0.04
CA LEU A 219 3.31 6.89 0.02
C LEU A 219 3.36 6.41 1.48
N LEU A 220 2.32 5.70 1.91
CA LEU A 220 2.27 5.01 3.20
C LEU A 220 2.50 3.51 3.02
N LEU A 221 1.79 2.88 2.09
CA LEU A 221 1.85 1.44 1.85
C LEU A 221 1.70 1.13 0.37
N GLN A 222 2.54 0.24 -0.14
CA GLN A 222 2.38 -0.45 -1.41
C GLN A 222 2.05 -1.92 -1.15
N PHE A 223 0.96 -2.39 -1.75
CA PHE A 223 0.34 -3.68 -1.46
C PHE A 223 0.04 -4.42 -2.76
N ASP A 224 0.97 -5.29 -3.16
CA ASP A 224 0.89 -6.11 -4.37
C ASP A 224 -0.08 -7.28 -4.20
N CYS A 225 -0.96 -7.50 -5.16
CA CYS A 225 -1.84 -8.67 -5.15
C CYS A 225 -1.13 -9.93 -5.67
N TYR A 226 0.00 -9.79 -6.36
CA TYR A 226 0.77 -10.91 -6.95
C TYR A 226 1.72 -11.60 -5.96
N ASP A 227 1.33 -11.66 -4.69
CA ASP A 227 2.07 -12.37 -3.65
C ASP A 227 1.79 -13.88 -3.67
N ILE A 228 2.82 -14.67 -3.97
CA ILE A 228 2.75 -16.15 -4.11
C ILE A 228 2.43 -16.90 -2.82
N ASN A 229 2.65 -16.29 -1.65
CA ASN A 229 2.38 -16.91 -0.35
C ASN A 229 0.95 -16.62 0.14
N SER A 230 0.31 -15.62 -0.46
CA SER A 230 -1.11 -15.34 -0.33
C SER A 230 -1.88 -15.88 -1.55
N ASP A 231 -3.16 -15.55 -1.64
CA ASP A 231 -4.00 -15.73 -2.83
C ASP A 231 -4.76 -14.45 -3.17
N LEU A 232 -4.17 -13.28 -2.87
CA LEU A 232 -4.72 -11.97 -3.23
C LEU A 232 -5.01 -11.86 -4.73
N THR A 233 -4.22 -12.54 -5.57
CA THR A 233 -4.42 -12.65 -7.02
C THR A 233 -5.82 -13.08 -7.42
N LYS A 234 -6.53 -13.81 -6.55
CA LYS A 234 -7.91 -14.27 -6.77
C LYS A 234 -8.87 -13.15 -7.13
N PHE A 235 -8.70 -11.99 -6.51
CA PHE A 235 -9.52 -10.81 -6.78
C PHE A 235 -8.70 -9.66 -7.37
N GLY A 236 -7.40 -9.59 -7.06
CA GLY A 236 -6.50 -8.51 -7.46
C GLY A 236 -5.70 -8.73 -8.74
N GLY A 237 -5.68 -9.94 -9.30
CA GLY A 237 -4.84 -10.25 -10.47
C GLY A 237 -3.37 -9.90 -10.24
N SER A 238 -2.74 -9.28 -11.23
CA SER A 238 -1.38 -8.69 -11.15
C SER A 238 -1.37 -7.25 -10.65
N GLY A 239 -2.47 -6.76 -10.07
CA GLY A 239 -2.59 -5.38 -9.66
C GLY A 239 -1.93 -5.08 -8.32
N THR A 240 -1.45 -3.86 -8.15
CA THR A 240 -0.86 -3.35 -6.91
C THR A 240 -1.66 -2.16 -6.40
N TYR A 241 -1.97 -2.18 -5.10
CA TYR A 241 -2.54 -1.03 -4.41
C TYR A 241 -1.47 -0.13 -3.83
N TYR A 242 -1.77 1.17 -3.85
CA TYR A 242 -0.95 2.21 -3.25
C TYR A 242 -1.83 3.03 -2.34
N PHE A 243 -1.46 3.11 -1.07
CA PHE A 243 -2.11 3.95 -0.08
C PHE A 243 -1.18 5.10 0.27
N GLY A 244 -1.67 6.32 0.15
CA GLY A 244 -0.91 7.54 0.48
C GLY A 244 -1.77 8.53 1.22
N LEU A 245 -1.13 9.55 1.77
CA LEU A 245 -1.78 10.64 2.52
C LEU A 245 -0.94 11.91 2.44
N SER A 246 -1.50 13.02 2.92
CA SER A 246 -0.74 14.27 2.96
C SER A 246 0.45 14.15 3.92
N LYS A 247 1.55 14.84 3.62
CA LYS A 247 2.72 14.96 4.50
C LYS A 247 2.33 15.41 5.89
N THR A 248 1.48 16.43 5.95
CA THR A 248 0.96 17.00 7.20
C THR A 248 0.22 15.94 8.03
N ASP A 249 -0.61 15.12 7.39
CA ASP A 249 -1.34 14.06 8.08
C ASP A 249 -0.40 12.96 8.57
N LEU A 250 0.59 12.57 7.77
CA LEU A 250 1.60 11.59 8.18
C LEU A 250 2.42 12.09 9.38
N GLU A 251 2.90 13.33 9.35
CA GLU A 251 3.61 13.97 10.46
C GLU A 251 2.77 14.03 11.75
N ASN A 252 1.47 14.30 11.60
CA ASN A 252 0.52 14.35 12.72
C ASN A 252 -0.05 12.97 13.10
N LYS A 253 0.35 11.89 12.41
CA LYS A 253 -0.16 10.52 12.61
C LYS A 253 -1.68 10.43 12.46
N ASN A 254 -2.23 11.22 11.54
CA ASN A 254 -3.64 11.28 11.21
C ASN A 254 -3.93 10.40 9.98
N PHE A 255 -4.42 9.19 10.19
CA PHE A 255 -4.68 8.24 9.10
C PHE A 255 -6.14 8.26 8.60
N ASN A 256 -6.86 9.37 8.82
CA ASN A 256 -8.29 9.46 8.47
C ASN A 256 -8.55 9.80 7.00
N ASP A 257 -7.57 10.40 6.31
CA ASP A 257 -7.71 10.80 4.90
C ASP A 257 -6.66 10.12 4.01
N ILE A 258 -6.78 8.80 3.90
CA ILE A 258 -5.96 8.00 2.99
C ILE A 258 -6.52 8.10 1.57
N LYS A 259 -5.63 8.28 0.59
CA LYS A 259 -5.93 8.09 -0.83
C LYS A 259 -5.44 6.71 -1.25
N MET A 260 -6.27 6.00 -2.01
CA MET A 260 -5.94 4.70 -2.57
C MET A 260 -5.77 4.83 -4.08
N SER A 261 -4.76 4.21 -4.67
CA SER A 261 -4.68 3.95 -6.11
C SER A 261 -4.48 2.46 -6.35
N PHE A 262 -4.84 2.00 -7.55
CA PHE A 262 -4.64 0.63 -7.98
C PHE A 262 -4.15 0.65 -9.42
N GLN A 263 -3.02 0.00 -9.66
CA GLN A 263 -2.41 -0.06 -10.98
C GLN A 263 -2.19 -1.52 -11.35
N MET A 264 -2.32 -1.81 -12.64
CA MET A 264 -2.05 -3.11 -13.24
C MET A 264 -1.28 -2.91 -14.54
N THR A 265 -0.52 -3.92 -14.93
CA THR A 265 0.23 -3.99 -16.20
C THR A 265 -0.69 -4.05 -17.41
#